data_AF-A0A327NVZ2-F1
#
_entry.id   AF-A0A327NVZ2-F1
#
_cell.length_a   1.000
_cell.length_b   1.000
_cell.length_c   1.000
_cell.angle_alpha   90.00
_cell.angle_beta   90.00
_cell.angle_gamma   90.00
#
_symmetry.space_group_name_H-M   'P 1'
#
loop_
_entity.id
_entity.type
_entity.pdbx_description
1 polymer ?
#
loop_
_entity_poly.entity_id
_entity_poly.type
_entity_poly.pdbx_seq_one_letter_code
_entity_poly.pdbx_strand_id
1 'polypeptide(L)'
;MIEELRPYHRGEINRAFERVKALLHYDAVKRGNGIAFYIDTYTGEELRGGDAYDYDHIFPSEMIHSRYKNKLSDLQIAELVNIPENIAVTLRSINQSKGKKDPEFWILDSRIMIGTSIKLARVKSAIAKAKAAIEVKASEFG
;
A
#
# COMPACT_ATOMS: atom_id res chain seq x y z
N MET A 1 11.84 6.49 33.14
CA MET A 1 10.87 5.54 32.58
C MET A 1 11.29 5.23 31.17
N ILE A 2 11.74 4.01 30.90
CA ILE A 2 11.97 3.56 29.52
C ILE A 2 10.56 3.25 29.00
N GLU A 3 10.06 4.09 28.10
CA GLU A 3 8.80 3.84 27.41
C GLU A 3 8.95 2.49 26.69
N GLU A 4 8.19 1.48 27.10
CA GLU A 4 8.24 0.16 26.47
C GLU A 4 7.86 0.32 24.99
N LEU A 5 8.88 0.28 24.12
CA LEU A 5 8.70 0.35 22.68
C LEU A 5 7.93 -0.89 22.24
N ARG A 6 6.61 -0.77 22.05
CA ARG A 6 5.80 -1.85 21.47
C ARG A 6 6.47 -2.35 20.19
N PRO A 7 6.89 -3.63 20.13
CA PRO A 7 7.60 -4.18 18.98
C PRO A 7 6.64 -4.28 17.79
N TYR A 8 7.20 -4.13 16.59
CA TYR A 8 6.44 -4.27 15.36
C TYR A 8 6.12 -5.74 15.07
N HIS A 9 4.84 -6.07 14.94
CA HIS A 9 4.37 -7.40 14.57
C HIS A 9 3.41 -7.33 13.38
N ARG A 10 3.58 -8.26 12.42
CA ARG A 10 2.77 -8.32 11.20
C ARG A 10 1.50 -9.16 11.30
N GLY A 11 1.24 -9.81 12.44
CA GLY A 11 0.15 -10.79 12.57
C GLY A 11 -1.22 -10.22 12.17
N GLU A 12 -1.68 -9.21 12.89
CA GLU A 12 -2.99 -8.58 12.61
C GLU A 12 -3.02 -7.84 11.27
N ILE A 13 -1.91 -7.18 10.90
CA ILE A 13 -1.77 -6.50 9.61
C ILE A 13 -1.96 -7.48 8.46
N ASN A 14 -1.31 -8.65 8.50
CA ASN A 14 -1.42 -9.66 7.46
C ASN A 14 -2.82 -10.28 7.42
N ARG A 15 -3.43 -10.55 8.58
CA ARG A 15 -4.81 -11.08 8.64
C ARG A 15 -5.81 -10.11 8.01
N ALA A 16 -5.69 -8.82 8.29
CA ALA A 16 -6.51 -7.79 7.66
C ALA A 16 -6.21 -7.67 6.16
N PHE A 17 -4.94 -7.76 5.77
CA PHE A 17 -4.52 -7.66 4.38
C PHE A 17 -5.07 -8.79 3.49
N GLU A 18 -5.11 -10.03 3.98
CA GLU A 18 -5.71 -11.13 3.22
C GLU A 18 -7.18 -10.87 2.87
N ARG A 19 -7.95 -10.28 3.79
CA ARG A 19 -9.35 -9.89 3.53
C ARG A 19 -9.44 -8.81 2.47
N VAL A 20 -8.58 -7.80 2.54
CA VAL A 20 -8.55 -6.70 1.54
C VAL A 20 -8.15 -7.24 0.16
N LYS A 21 -7.14 -8.10 0.07
CA LYS A 21 -6.75 -8.75 -1.19
C LYS A 21 -7.88 -9.58 -1.79
N ALA A 22 -8.61 -10.34 -0.97
CA ALA A 22 -9.74 -11.14 -1.44
C ALA A 22 -10.85 -10.25 -2.04
N LEU A 23 -11.18 -9.14 -1.39
CA LEU A 23 -12.17 -8.17 -1.89
C LEU A 23 -11.70 -7.51 -3.19
N LEU A 24 -10.46 -7.02 -3.23
CA LEU A 24 -9.88 -6.42 -4.45
C LEU A 24 -9.87 -7.41 -5.61
N HIS A 25 -9.51 -8.67 -5.36
CA HIS A 25 -9.50 -9.71 -6.37
C HIS A 25 -10.91 -10.01 -6.89
N TYR A 26 -11.87 -10.16 -6.00
CA TYR A 26 -13.27 -10.39 -6.36
C TYR A 26 -13.82 -9.28 -7.27
N ASP A 27 -13.57 -8.02 -6.92
CA ASP A 27 -14.00 -6.88 -7.73
C ASP A 27 -13.25 -6.81 -9.07
N ALA A 28 -11.99 -7.21 -9.11
CA ALA A 28 -11.20 -7.25 -10.33
C ALA A 28 -11.69 -8.35 -11.28
N VAL A 29 -12.06 -9.52 -10.77
CA VAL A 29 -12.62 -10.62 -11.57
C VAL A 29 -13.96 -10.22 -12.19
N LYS A 30 -14.81 -9.52 -11.42
CA LYS A 30 -16.05 -8.94 -11.96
C LYS A 30 -15.79 -7.95 -13.08
N ARG A 31 -14.81 -7.05 -12.90
CA ARG A 31 -14.45 -6.03 -13.90
C ARG A 31 -13.86 -6.63 -15.17
N GLY A 32 -13.13 -7.74 -15.08
CA GLY A 32 -12.50 -8.38 -16.23
C GLY A 32 -13.25 -9.59 -16.77
N ASN A 33 -14.57 -9.69 -16.55
CA ASN A 33 -15.44 -10.74 -17.11
C ASN A 33 -14.95 -12.17 -16.81
N GLY A 34 -14.60 -12.44 -15.55
CA GLY A 34 -14.14 -13.76 -15.11
C GLY A 34 -12.62 -13.90 -15.02
N ILE A 35 -11.86 -12.92 -15.51
CA ILE A 35 -10.42 -12.80 -15.31
C ILE A 35 -10.16 -11.52 -14.51
N ALA A 36 -9.25 -11.56 -13.53
CA ALA A 36 -8.94 -10.36 -12.75
C ALA A 36 -8.41 -9.25 -13.67
N PHE A 37 -8.95 -8.05 -13.55
CA PHE A 37 -8.54 -6.87 -14.30
C PHE A 37 -8.22 -5.70 -13.37
N TYR A 38 -7.02 -5.15 -13.50
CA TYR A 38 -6.57 -3.97 -12.76
C TYR A 38 -5.98 -2.94 -13.71
N ILE A 39 -5.92 -1.70 -13.22
CA ILE A 39 -5.07 -0.66 -13.77
C ILE A 39 -3.91 -0.48 -12.79
N ASP A 40 -2.68 -0.63 -13.28
CA ASP A 40 -1.48 -0.41 -12.48
C ASP A 40 -1.52 0.99 -11.87
N THR A 41 -1.32 1.05 -10.55
CA THR A 41 -1.43 2.28 -9.77
C THR A 41 -0.39 3.32 -10.19
N TYR A 42 0.81 2.86 -10.53
CA TYR A 42 1.99 3.70 -10.79
C TYR A 42 2.22 3.94 -12.28
N THR A 43 1.89 3.00 -13.16
CA THR A 43 2.09 3.12 -14.62
C THR A 43 0.79 3.46 -15.37
N GLY A 44 -0.36 3.08 -14.81
CA GLY A 44 -1.66 3.17 -15.48
C GLY A 44 -1.86 2.16 -16.61
N GLU A 45 -0.99 1.17 -16.74
CA GLU A 45 -1.13 0.07 -17.69
C GLU A 45 -2.20 -0.93 -17.20
N GLU A 46 -2.74 -1.70 -18.13
CA GLU A 46 -3.64 -2.80 -17.77
C GLU A 46 -2.86 -3.98 -17.21
N LEU A 47 -3.38 -4.58 -16.14
CA LEU A 47 -2.88 -5.82 -15.56
C LEU A 47 -4.02 -6.85 -15.54
N ARG A 48 -3.73 -8.08 -15.96
CA ARG A 48 -4.66 -9.19 -16.04
C ARG A 48 -4.26 -10.32 -15.11
N GLY A 49 -5.21 -11.18 -14.76
CA GLY A 49 -4.92 -12.43 -14.07
C GLY A 49 -3.88 -13.26 -14.85
N GLY A 50 -2.78 -13.62 -14.19
CA GLY A 50 -1.63 -14.29 -14.80
C GLY A 50 -0.39 -13.39 -14.92
N ASP A 51 -0.56 -12.07 -14.94
CA ASP A 51 0.57 -11.13 -14.96
C ASP A 51 1.32 -11.11 -13.63
N ALA A 52 2.59 -10.74 -13.68
CA ALA A 52 3.44 -10.60 -12.51
C ALA A 52 3.18 -9.26 -11.78
N TYR A 53 2.03 -9.12 -11.14
CA TYR A 53 1.69 -8.00 -10.27
C TYR A 53 1.63 -8.44 -8.79
N ASP A 54 1.81 -7.46 -7.89
CA ASP A 54 1.65 -7.62 -6.46
C ASP A 54 0.73 -6.51 -5.89
N TYR A 55 0.30 -6.70 -4.64
CA TYR A 55 -0.35 -5.66 -3.84
C TYR A 55 0.69 -5.00 -2.93
N ASP A 56 0.85 -3.69 -3.06
CA ASP A 56 1.82 -2.88 -2.33
C ASP A 56 1.13 -2.01 -1.27
N HIS A 57 1.75 -1.91 -0.09
CA HIS A 57 1.41 -0.88 0.89
C HIS A 57 2.17 0.39 0.51
N ILE A 58 1.49 1.38 -0.08
CA ILE A 58 2.10 2.63 -0.57
C ILE A 58 2.98 3.25 0.52
N PHE A 59 2.42 3.49 1.71
CA PHE A 59 3.19 3.71 2.93
C PHE A 59 3.43 2.36 3.62
N PRO A 60 4.70 1.96 3.83
CA PRO A 60 5.04 0.70 4.46
C PRO A 60 4.38 0.52 5.83
N SER A 61 3.91 -0.67 6.11
CA SER A 61 3.23 -1.01 7.36
C SER A 61 4.08 -0.75 8.61
N GLU A 62 5.39 -0.97 8.52
CA GLU A 62 6.36 -0.70 9.60
C GLU A 62 6.51 0.80 9.91
N MET A 63 6.39 1.64 8.88
CA MET A 63 6.42 3.10 9.02
C MET A 63 5.15 3.61 9.71
N ILE A 64 3.98 3.15 9.27
CA ILE A 64 2.69 3.48 9.89
C ILE A 64 2.68 3.00 11.34
N HIS A 65 3.10 1.75 11.60
CA HIS A 65 3.20 1.22 12.96
C HIS A 65 4.08 2.11 13.84
N SER A 66 5.29 2.43 13.39
CA SER A 66 6.24 3.24 14.16
C SER A 66 5.68 4.62 14.51
N ARG A 67 4.90 5.21 13.60
CA ARG A 67 4.27 6.52 13.80
C ARG A 67 3.11 6.49 14.80
N TYR A 68 2.32 5.42 14.81
CA TYR A 68 1.05 5.38 15.54
C TYR A 68 1.02 4.45 16.75
N LYS A 69 2.04 3.61 16.98
CA LYS A 69 2.07 2.59 18.05
C LYS A 69 1.89 3.12 19.48
N ASN A 70 2.22 4.38 19.74
CA ASN A 70 2.04 4.99 21.07
C ASN A 70 0.61 5.53 21.28
N LYS A 71 -0.23 5.54 20.25
CA LYS A 71 -1.58 6.11 20.27
C LYS A 71 -2.66 5.09 19.93
N LEU A 72 -2.36 4.13 19.05
CA LEU A 72 -3.31 3.18 18.48
C LEU A 72 -2.95 1.74 18.86
N SER A 73 -3.95 0.89 19.09
CA SER A 73 -3.79 -0.56 19.25
C SER A 73 -3.29 -1.23 17.96
N ASP A 74 -2.78 -2.46 18.05
CA ASP A 74 -2.34 -3.21 16.86
C ASP A 74 -3.47 -3.51 15.88
N LEU A 75 -4.70 -3.67 16.37
CA LEU A 75 -5.88 -3.84 15.52
C LEU A 75 -6.20 -2.55 14.74
N GLN A 76 -6.18 -1.40 15.40
CA GLN A 76 -6.38 -0.10 14.75
C GLN A 76 -5.28 0.20 13.73
N ILE A 77 -4.02 -0.14 14.04
CA ILE A 77 -2.92 -0.01 13.08
C ILE A 77 -3.10 -0.98 11.90
N ALA A 78 -3.57 -2.20 12.14
CA ALA A 78 -3.87 -3.15 11.07
C ALA A 78 -4.97 -2.63 10.14
N GLU A 79 -6.00 -1.96 10.67
CA GLU A 79 -7.01 -1.28 9.86
C GLU A 79 -6.40 -0.11 9.08
N LEU A 80 -5.61 0.73 9.74
CA LEU A 80 -4.99 1.92 9.16
C LEU A 80 -4.04 1.58 8.00
N VAL A 81 -3.22 0.55 8.17
CA VAL A 81 -2.28 0.08 7.15
C VAL A 81 -3.01 -0.45 5.91
N ASN A 82 -4.17 -1.07 6.11
CA ASN A 82 -4.92 -1.78 5.07
C ASN A 82 -6.11 -0.99 4.53
N ILE A 83 -6.17 0.33 4.76
CA ILE A 83 -7.15 1.18 4.06
C ILE A 83 -6.97 1.07 2.55
N PRO A 84 -8.05 1.07 1.75
CA PRO A 84 -7.96 0.89 0.30
C PRO A 84 -7.01 1.88 -0.38
N GLU A 85 -6.95 3.13 0.09
CA GLU A 85 -6.10 4.18 -0.45
C GLU A 85 -4.61 3.91 -0.24
N ASN A 86 -4.25 3.08 0.75
CA ASN A 86 -2.86 2.68 1.00
C ASN A 86 -2.49 1.37 0.28
N ILE A 87 -3.42 0.73 -0.44
CA ILE A 87 -3.15 -0.49 -1.21
C ILE A 87 -3.06 -0.16 -2.70
N ALA A 88 -1.88 -0.30 -3.26
CA ALA A 88 -1.65 -0.23 -4.70
C ALA A 88 -1.64 -1.64 -5.31
N VAL A 89 -2.19 -1.78 -6.52
CA VAL A 89 -1.88 -2.91 -7.40
C VAL A 89 -0.87 -2.43 -8.43
N THR A 90 0.27 -3.10 -8.52
CA THR A 90 1.34 -2.71 -9.45
C THR A 90 2.20 -3.90 -9.89
N LEU A 91 2.94 -3.75 -10.97
CA LEU A 91 3.96 -4.70 -11.40
C LEU A 91 4.91 -5.08 -10.25
N ARG A 92 5.20 -6.38 -10.14
CA ARG A 92 6.09 -6.95 -9.12
C ARG A 92 7.46 -6.27 -9.10
N SER A 93 8.02 -5.97 -10.28
CA SER A 93 9.31 -5.27 -10.40
C SER A 93 9.29 -3.89 -9.76
N ILE A 94 8.18 -3.15 -9.89
CA ILE A 94 8.01 -1.83 -9.28
C ILE A 94 7.86 -1.97 -7.75
N ASN A 95 7.01 -2.89 -7.29
CA ASN A 95 6.85 -3.21 -5.88
C ASN A 95 8.20 -3.58 -5.21
N GLN A 96 9.00 -4.43 -5.87
CA GLN A 96 10.33 -4.83 -5.39
C GLN A 96 11.32 -3.65 -5.38
N SER A 97 11.29 -2.78 -6.39
CA SER A 97 12.14 -1.57 -6.44
C SER A 97 11.84 -0.60 -5.30
N LYS A 98 10.56 -0.42 -4.96
CA LYS A 98 10.14 0.36 -3.79
C LYS A 98 10.53 -0.32 -2.48
N GLY A 99 10.13 -1.58 -2.31
CA GLY A 99 10.29 -2.32 -1.07
C GLY A 99 9.70 -1.57 0.14
N LYS A 100 10.48 -1.48 1.21
CA LYS A 100 10.12 -0.78 2.46
C LYS A 100 10.47 0.71 2.48
N LYS A 101 10.92 1.29 1.37
CA LYS A 101 11.29 2.70 1.31
C LYS A 101 10.06 3.56 1.58
N ASP A 102 10.30 4.72 2.19
CA ASP A 102 9.32 5.80 2.24
C ASP A 102 8.94 6.18 0.79
N PRO A 103 7.66 6.16 0.42
CA PRO A 103 7.25 6.48 -0.94
C PRO A 103 7.58 7.93 -1.35
N GLU A 104 7.60 8.88 -0.39
CA GLU A 104 7.94 10.29 -0.64
C GLU A 104 9.42 10.47 -1.01
N PHE A 105 10.30 9.58 -0.54
CA PHE A 105 11.72 9.55 -0.93
C PHE A 105 11.98 8.63 -2.12
N TRP A 106 11.30 7.50 -2.21
CA TRP A 106 11.42 6.54 -3.31
C TRP A 106 11.17 7.19 -4.66
N ILE A 107 10.15 8.06 -4.75
CA ILE A 107 9.79 8.75 -5.98
C ILE A 107 10.86 9.75 -6.48
N LEU A 108 11.79 10.18 -5.61
CA LEU A 108 12.87 11.12 -5.95
C LEU A 108 14.10 10.42 -6.54
N ASP A 109 14.17 9.09 -6.47
CA ASP A 109 15.31 8.34 -7.00
C ASP A 109 15.27 8.32 -8.54
N SER A 110 16.10 9.13 -9.20
CA SER A 110 16.13 9.21 -10.66
C SER A 110 16.27 7.85 -11.39
N ARG A 111 16.86 6.84 -10.73
CA ARG A 111 17.02 5.49 -11.29
C ARG A 111 15.69 4.75 -11.44
N ILE A 112 14.66 5.09 -10.65
CA ILE A 112 13.35 4.44 -10.78
C ILE A 112 12.62 4.85 -12.06
N MET A 113 12.98 5.99 -12.66
CA MET A 113 12.42 6.46 -13.93
C MET A 113 13.14 5.90 -15.15
N ILE A 114 14.37 5.41 -14.96
CA ILE A 114 15.17 4.85 -16.06
C ILE A 114 14.75 3.39 -16.26
N GLY A 115 14.03 3.13 -17.35
CA GLY A 115 13.61 1.78 -17.74
C GLY A 115 12.30 1.29 -17.12
N THR A 116 11.49 2.17 -16.51
CA THR A 116 10.13 1.83 -16.06
C THR A 116 9.08 2.70 -16.76
N SER A 117 7.86 2.17 -16.90
CA SER A 117 6.68 2.90 -17.40
C SER A 117 6.00 3.75 -16.32
N ILE A 118 6.70 4.04 -15.21
CA ILE A 118 6.16 4.78 -14.07
C ILE A 118 5.77 6.20 -14.48
N LYS A 119 4.54 6.59 -14.18
CA LYS A 119 4.02 7.94 -14.42
C LYS A 119 4.07 8.74 -13.13
N LEU A 120 5.02 9.66 -13.03
CA LEU A 120 5.26 10.47 -11.83
C LEU A 120 3.98 11.12 -11.25
N ALA A 121 3.11 11.64 -12.12
CA ALA A 121 1.85 12.25 -11.69
C ALA A 121 0.91 11.26 -10.97
N ARG A 122 0.87 10.00 -11.42
CA ARG A 122 0.07 8.95 -10.80
C ARG A 122 0.63 8.55 -9.45
N VAL A 123 1.95 8.34 -9.36
CA VAL A 123 2.61 8.02 -8.09
C VAL A 123 2.40 9.14 -7.08
N LYS A 124 2.63 10.41 -7.46
CA LYS A 124 2.37 11.56 -6.58
C LYS A 124 0.92 11.61 -6.08
N SER A 125 -0.04 11.36 -6.97
CA SER A 125 -1.46 11.33 -6.61
C SER A 125 -1.77 10.18 -5.65
N ALA A 126 -1.23 8.99 -5.89
CA ALA A 126 -1.43 7.82 -5.03
C ALA A 126 -0.85 8.05 -3.63
N ILE A 127 0.37 8.58 -3.54
CA ILE A 127 1.02 8.96 -2.27
C ILE A 127 0.18 9.99 -1.52
N ALA A 128 -0.25 11.07 -2.19
CA ALA A 128 -1.03 12.12 -1.54
C ALA A 128 -2.36 11.59 -0.99
N LYS A 129 -3.05 10.73 -1.75
CA LYS A 129 -4.30 10.08 -1.33
C LYS A 129 -4.08 9.15 -0.14
N ALA A 130 -3.08 8.27 -0.22
CA ALA A 130 -2.75 7.36 0.87
C ALA A 130 -2.42 8.12 2.15
N LYS A 131 -1.57 9.14 2.06
CA LYS A 131 -1.18 9.99 3.19
C LYS A 131 -2.41 10.65 3.82
N ALA A 132 -3.24 11.33 3.03
CA ALA A 132 -4.44 11.98 3.53
C ALA A 132 -5.41 10.99 4.19
N ALA A 133 -5.66 9.84 3.57
CA ALA A 133 -6.58 8.83 4.10
C ALA A 133 -6.06 8.21 5.41
N ILE A 134 -4.74 7.98 5.53
CA ILE A 134 -4.11 7.55 6.79
C ILE A 134 -4.33 8.59 7.89
N GLU A 135 -4.06 9.87 7.63
CA GLU A 135 -4.26 10.90 8.67
C GLU A 135 -5.72 11.01 9.11
N VAL A 136 -6.65 11.00 8.15
CA VAL A 136 -8.10 11.03 8.44
C VAL A 136 -8.50 9.81 9.28
N LYS A 137 -8.16 8.60 8.83
CA LYS A 137 -8.52 7.38 9.55
C LYS A 137 -7.88 7.30 10.93
N ALA A 138 -6.64 7.76 11.09
CA ALA A 138 -5.97 7.81 12.39
C ALA A 138 -6.69 8.78 13.36
N SER A 139 -7.23 9.88 12.86
CA SER A 139 -8.01 10.84 13.67
C SER A 139 -9.36 10.31 14.14
N GLU A 140 -9.94 9.31 13.47
CA GLU A 140 -11.19 8.65 13.89
C GLU A 140 -10.99 7.72 15.10
N PHE A 141 -9.74 7.34 15.38
CA PHE A 141 -9.40 6.44 16.49
C PHE A 141 -8.94 7.16 17.75
N GLY A 142 -8.64 8.46 17.66
CA GLY A 142 -8.18 9.31 18.77
C GLY A 142 -9.32 10.13 19.35
#